data_AF-L9UYY9-F1
#
_entry.id   AF-L9UYY9-F1
#
_cell.length_a   1.000
_cell.length_b   1.000
_cell.length_c   1.000
_cell.angle_alpha   90.00
_cell.angle_beta   90.00
_cell.angle_gamma   90.00
#
_symmetry.space_group_name_H-M   'P 1'
#
loop_
_entity.id
_entity.type
_entity.pdbx_description
1 polymer ?
#
loop_
_entity_poly.entity_id
_entity_poly.type
_entity_poly.pdbx_seq_one_letter_code
_entity_poly.pdbx_strand_id
1 'polypeptide(L)'
;MGQHDYDVDHTASLAVINAVSAVADRDPTELPPLYETIDPDALDALLSEQTETGVRPEVSFSYDGYAVTVVRTETQLSVEVTE
;
A
#
# COMPACT_ATOMS: atom_id res chain seq x y z
N MET A 1 -13.42 2.43 -6.75
CA MET A 1 -12.16 1.84 -7.26
C MET A 1 -11.20 2.97 -7.61
N GLY A 2 -10.05 3.04 -6.94
CA GLY A 2 -9.00 4.02 -7.21
C GLY A 2 -7.66 3.31 -7.40
N GLN A 3 -6.91 3.69 -8.44
CA GLN A 3 -5.54 3.22 -8.65
C GLN A 3 -4.58 4.42 -8.63
N HIS A 4 -3.52 4.29 -7.85
CA HIS A 4 -2.57 5.35 -7.58
C HIS A 4 -1.16 4.84 -7.86
N ASP A 5 -0.43 5.60 -8.67
CA ASP A 5 0.94 5.30 -9.04
C ASP A 5 1.90 6.19 -8.26
N TYR A 6 2.84 5.55 -7.55
CA TYR A 6 3.84 6.19 -6.71
C TYR A 6 5.23 5.85 -7.22
N ASP A 7 6.14 6.81 -7.09
CA ASP A 7 7.57 6.59 -7.31
C ASP A 7 8.11 5.57 -6.29
N VAL A 8 9.06 4.73 -6.71
CA VAL A 8 9.65 3.68 -5.86
C VAL A 8 10.49 4.19 -4.70
N ASP A 9 10.77 5.50 -4.69
CA ASP A 9 11.43 6.23 -3.60
C ASP A 9 10.48 6.45 -2.40
N HIS A 10 9.15 6.32 -2.60
CA HIS A 10 8.19 6.34 -1.51
C HIS A 10 8.08 4.99 -0.81
N THR A 11 7.92 5.05 0.52
CA THR A 11 7.62 3.88 1.34
C THR A 11 6.25 3.32 1.02
N ALA A 12 6.15 1.99 0.96
CA ALA A 12 4.91 1.31 0.61
C ALA A 12 3.78 1.62 1.60
N SER A 13 4.14 1.77 2.87
CA SER A 13 3.24 2.19 3.93
C SER A 13 2.58 3.54 3.65
N LEU A 14 3.33 4.53 3.17
CA LEU A 14 2.79 5.86 2.85
C LEU A 14 1.86 5.84 1.63
N ALA A 15 2.20 5.04 0.63
CA ALA A 15 1.39 4.87 -0.58
C ALA A 15 0.03 4.23 -0.25
N VAL A 16 0.04 3.18 0.57
CA VAL A 16 -1.17 2.56 1.11
C VAL A 16 -2.02 3.57 1.88
N ILE A 17 -1.41 4.30 2.82
CA ILE A 17 -2.11 5.32 3.62
C ILE A 17 -2.81 6.33 2.71
N ASN A 18 -2.10 6.84 1.70
CA ASN A 18 -2.66 7.81 0.76
C ASN A 18 -3.80 7.22 -0.08
N ALA A 19 -3.63 6.01 -0.62
CA ALA A 19 -4.64 5.39 -1.48
C ALA A 19 -5.92 5.09 -0.70
N VAL A 20 -5.79 4.55 0.52
CA VAL A 20 -6.91 4.29 1.41
C VAL A 20 -7.60 5.59 1.82
N SER A 21 -6.82 6.61 2.21
CA SER A 21 -7.36 7.93 2.55
C SER A 21 -8.13 8.56 1.40
N ALA A 22 -7.62 8.47 0.18
CA ALA A 22 -8.27 8.99 -1.01
C ALA A 22 -9.57 8.26 -1.37
N VAL A 23 -9.63 6.94 -1.18
CA VAL A 23 -10.86 6.17 -1.45
C VAL A 23 -11.88 6.30 -0.32
N ALA A 24 -11.44 6.32 0.93
CA ALA A 24 -12.30 6.51 2.09
C ALA A 24 -12.78 7.96 2.25
N ASP A 25 -12.25 8.91 1.46
CA ASP A 25 -12.47 10.36 1.56
C ASP A 25 -12.32 10.85 3.02
N ARG A 26 -11.28 10.33 3.69
CA ARG A 26 -11.00 10.63 5.09
C ARG A 26 -9.52 10.83 5.31
N ASP A 27 -9.21 11.72 6.24
CA ASP A 27 -7.84 11.94 6.64
C ASP A 27 -7.22 10.64 7.19
N PRO A 28 -5.94 10.37 6.87
CA PRO A 28 -5.25 9.18 7.33
C PRO A 28 -5.11 9.13 8.87
N THR A 29 -5.31 10.26 9.54
CA THR A 29 -5.35 10.37 11.01
C THR A 29 -6.73 10.08 11.60
N GLU A 30 -7.80 10.14 10.80
CA GLU A 30 -9.17 9.81 11.21
C GLU A 30 -9.55 8.37 10.86
N LEU A 31 -8.78 7.74 9.98
CA LEU A 31 -8.84 6.33 9.69
C LEU A 31 -8.18 5.51 10.80
N PRO A 32 -8.67 4.28 11.11
CA PRO A 32 -8.03 3.42 12.09
C PRO A 32 -6.55 3.22 11.71
N PRO A 33 -5.59 3.24 12.63
CA PRO A 33 -4.19 3.13 12.25
C PRO A 33 -3.96 1.85 11.42
N LEU A 34 -3.28 1.95 10.28
CA LEU A 34 -2.96 0.76 9.48
C LEU A 34 -2.25 -0.32 10.30
N TYR A 35 -1.44 0.11 11.28
CA TYR A 35 -0.79 -0.72 12.29
C TYR A 35 -1.75 -1.63 13.09
N GLU A 36 -3.04 -1.31 13.19
CA GLU A 36 -4.05 -2.17 13.83
C GLU A 36 -4.39 -3.42 12.98
N THR A 37 -4.22 -3.33 11.66
CA THR A 37 -4.53 -4.40 10.70
C THR A 37 -3.28 -5.03 10.10
N ILE A 38 -2.29 -4.20 9.72
CA ILE A 38 -1.07 -4.61 9.05
C ILE A 38 0.09 -3.73 9.51
N ASP A 39 1.25 -4.34 9.72
CA ASP A 39 2.44 -3.61 10.16
C ASP A 39 3.06 -2.86 8.96
N PRO A 40 3.00 -1.51 8.91
CA PRO A 40 3.50 -0.71 7.81
C PRO A 40 5.02 -0.81 7.64
N ASP A 41 5.75 -1.08 8.72
CA ASP A 41 7.21 -1.25 8.69
C ASP A 41 7.57 -2.60 8.06
N ALA A 42 6.82 -3.66 8.39
CA ALA A 42 6.96 -4.97 7.75
C ALA A 42 6.54 -4.94 6.27
N LEU A 43 5.47 -4.20 5.95
CA LEU A 43 5.03 -3.97 4.57
C LEU A 43 6.13 -3.24 3.79
N ASP A 44 6.70 -2.19 4.38
CA ASP A 44 7.81 -1.48 3.79
C ASP A 44 9.03 -2.38 3.60
N ALA A 45 9.42 -3.17 4.61
CA ALA A 45 10.53 -4.11 4.50
C ALA A 45 10.32 -5.15 3.38
N LEU A 46 9.12 -5.75 3.30
CA LEU A 46 8.73 -6.69 2.25
C LEU A 46 8.83 -6.10 0.84
N LEU A 47 8.47 -4.83 0.71
CA LEU A 47 8.47 -4.13 -0.57
C LEU A 47 9.84 -3.51 -0.87
N SER A 48 10.59 -3.09 0.14
CA SER A 48 11.94 -2.51 0.10
C SER A 48 13.02 -3.54 -0.21
N GLU A 49 12.83 -4.79 0.20
CA GLU A 49 13.60 -5.93 -0.27
C GLU A 49 13.31 -6.16 -1.76
N GLN A 50 14.02 -5.41 -2.60
CA GLN A 50 14.10 -5.68 -4.03
C GLN A 50 14.69 -7.07 -4.18
N THR A 51 13.82 -8.06 -4.37
CA THR A 51 14.30 -9.41 -4.63
C THR A 51 15.11 -9.33 -5.92
N GLU A 52 16.42 -9.59 -5.82
CA GLU A 52 17.35 -9.67 -6.96
C GLU A 52 16.90 -10.73 -8.01
N THR A 53 15.81 -11.44 -7.72
CA THR A 53 15.25 -12.57 -8.46
C THR A 53 13.93 -12.23 -9.17
N GLY A 54 13.67 -10.97 -9.55
CA GLY A 54 12.55 -10.63 -10.43
C GLY A 54 11.16 -11.00 -9.89
N VAL A 55 11.05 -11.29 -8.59
CA VAL A 55 9.77 -11.53 -7.92
C VAL A 55 9.20 -10.16 -7.61
N ARG A 56 8.00 -9.89 -8.13
CA ARG A 56 7.23 -8.68 -7.83
C ARG A 56 6.49 -8.92 -6.51
N PRO A 57 6.88 -8.29 -5.40
CA PRO A 57 6.11 -8.38 -4.17
C PRO A 57 4.73 -7.75 -4.40
N GLU A 58 3.71 -8.57 -4.21
CA GLU A 58 2.30 -8.18 -4.21
C GLU A 58 1.75 -8.44 -2.81
N VAL A 59 1.11 -7.43 -2.23
CA VAL A 59 0.47 -7.54 -0.92
C VAL A 59 -0.98 -7.09 -1.07
N SER A 60 -1.89 -8.01 -0.76
CA SER A 60 -3.33 -7.72 -0.70
C SER A 60 -3.85 -7.98 0.70
N PHE A 61 -4.61 -7.02 1.23
CA PHE A 61 -5.22 -7.12 2.55
C PHE A 61 -6.53 -6.34 2.60
N SER A 62 -7.38 -6.70 3.56
CA SER A 62 -8.64 -6.03 3.81
C SER A 62 -8.49 -5.07 4.98
N TYR A 63 -8.90 -3.82 4.81
CA TYR A 63 -8.77 -2.75 5.77
C TYR A 63 -10.07 -1.94 5.81
N ASP A 64 -10.74 -1.91 6.97
CA ASP A 64 -12.03 -1.22 7.18
C ASP A 64 -13.12 -1.54 6.15
N GLY A 65 -13.13 -2.77 5.62
CA GLY A 65 -14.05 -3.18 4.55
C GLY A 65 -13.56 -2.89 3.13
N TYR A 66 -12.46 -2.15 2.98
CA TYR A 66 -11.80 -1.93 1.70
C TYR A 66 -10.76 -3.01 1.44
N ALA A 67 -10.71 -3.54 0.22
CA ALA A 67 -9.62 -4.40 -0.22
C ALA A 67 -8.52 -3.54 -0.87
N VAL A 68 -7.35 -3.55 -0.25
CA VAL A 68 -6.15 -2.83 -0.68
C VAL A 68 -5.18 -3.82 -1.30
N THR A 69 -4.75 -3.53 -2.52
CA THR A 69 -3.74 -4.32 -3.25
C THR A 69 -2.58 -3.42 -3.61
N VAL A 70 -1.37 -3.84 -3.23
CA VAL A 70 -0.12 -3.10 -3.48
C VAL A 70 0.77 -3.96 -4.33
N VAL A 71 1.21 -3.42 -5.45
CA VAL A 71 2.11 -4.09 -6.38
C VAL A 71 3.34 -3.21 -6.58
N ARG A 72 4.52 -3.71 -6.24
CA ARG A 72 5.78 -3.04 -6.58
C ARG A 72 6.41 -3.68 -7.81
N THR A 73 6.75 -2.83 -8.77
CA THR A 73 7.56 -3.16 -9.94
C THR A 73 8.95 -2.56 -9.81
N GLU A 74 9.83 -2.84 -10.76
CA GLU A 74 11.22 -2.36 -10.76
C GLU A 74 11.33 -0.83 -10.67
N THR A 75 10.34 -0.10 -11.18
CA THR A 75 10.39 1.37 -11.31
C THR A 75 9.16 2.08 -10.77
N GLN A 76 8.11 1.36 -10.40
CA GLN A 76 6.84 1.98 -9.97
C GLN A 76 6.13 1.15 -8.91
N LEU A 77 5.47 1.83 -7.99
CA LEU A 77 4.59 1.23 -6.99
C LEU A 77 3.13 1.58 -7.34
N SER A 78 2.30 0.58 -7.59
CA SER A 78 0.89 0.75 -7.92
C SER A 78 0.05 0.27 -6.74
N VAL A 79 -0.87 1.11 -6.28
CA VAL A 79 -1.81 0.76 -5.20
C VAL A 79 -3.22 0.83 -5.73
N GLU A 80 -3.99 -0.23 -5.50
CA GLU A 80 -5.40 -0.33 -5.83
C GLU A 80 -6.23 -0.47 -4.58
N VAL A 81 -7.32 0.27 -4.51
CA VAL A 81 -8.27 0.17 -3.42
C VAL A 81 -9.67 -0.05 -3.97
N THR A 82 -10.32 -1.07 -3.44
CA THR A 82 -11.68 -1.53 -3.78
C THR A 82 -12.54 -1.59 -2.51
N GLU A 83 -13.85 -1.37 -2.66
CA GLU A 83 -14.87 -1.40 -1.59
C GLU A 83 -15.65 -2.72 -1.57
#